data_AF-K5VD87-F1
#
_entry.id   AF-K5VD87-F1
#
_cell.length_a   1.000
_cell.length_b   1.000
_cell.length_c   1.000
_cell.angle_alpha   90.00
_cell.angle_beta   90.00
_cell.angle_gamma   90.00
#
_symmetry.space_group_name_H-M   'P 1'
#
loop_
_entity.id
_entity.type
_entity.pdbx_description
1 polymer ?
#
loop_
_entity_poly.entity_id
_entity_poly.type
_entity_poly.pdbx_seq_one_letter_code
_entity_poly.pdbx_strand_id
1 'polypeptide(L)'
;MADHPDPEIMRLSLSDLALRIKIMKVKMGSSIEDVLSQALDPPSPVNIQRAVSALVEVGALTTLQDITPMGRLLSKLPTDVHLGKFLLIACAFGCLDPALTIAAALNSKSPFLTPFGKEEEAHRQKLSFRIENSDFFTLHNAFSSWRRACANGPSVARKLCRDTFMSHQNLQQIEELREQFLGYLIDSSFIKAPPALVKELNRARYSSRGRTRFVSPPTELDRNSGNYAIVGAALAAGLYPKMLLAGGKPGTESLTTITNNQRVAFHPSSVNFGRKPSDFGVNYLCYFTIMQSKKMYAWETGPVEDLSVLLLCGDAEFKLLADTVSLDRKMRYSVSPKASVALKYLRKEMTSTLAIHFSGKPVTEPDAVWEDTAMAMLGKVKPEDSEKKAEKITLVTNRVL
;
A
#
# COMPACT_ATOMS: atom_id res chain seq x y z
N MET A 1 15.24 37.27 -5.83
CA MET A 1 15.02 35.80 -5.86
C MET A 1 16.14 35.18 -5.04
N ALA A 2 15.91 34.07 -4.34
CA ALA A 2 17.02 33.34 -3.73
C ALA A 2 17.97 32.85 -4.84
N ASP A 3 19.29 32.88 -4.60
CA ASP A 3 20.30 32.52 -5.61
C ASP A 3 20.24 31.04 -5.98
N HIS A 4 19.78 30.19 -5.05
CA HIS A 4 19.59 28.76 -5.24
C HIS A 4 18.28 28.29 -4.61
N PRO A 5 17.64 27.23 -5.14
CA PRO A 5 16.50 26.61 -4.50
C PRO A 5 16.92 25.90 -3.20
N ASP A 6 16.00 25.79 -2.25
CA ASP A 6 16.28 25.11 -0.99
C ASP A 6 16.73 23.65 -1.24
N PRO A 7 17.75 23.17 -0.50
CA PRO A 7 18.22 21.79 -0.58
C PRO A 7 17.10 20.77 -0.38
N GLU A 8 17.17 19.63 -1.09
CA GLU A 8 16.16 18.57 -0.99
C GLU A 8 16.04 17.99 0.42
N ILE A 9 17.17 17.90 1.15
CA ILE A 9 17.21 17.44 2.55
C ILE A 9 16.32 18.29 3.47
N MET A 10 16.05 19.55 3.12
CA MET A 10 15.19 20.45 3.90
C MET A 10 13.72 20.37 3.46
N ARG A 11 13.43 19.86 2.26
CA ARG A 11 12.10 19.88 1.64
C ARG A 11 11.39 18.53 1.59
N LEU A 12 12.14 17.43 1.53
CA LEU A 12 11.59 16.08 1.32
C LEU A 12 11.51 15.28 2.62
N SER A 13 10.74 14.18 2.59
CA SER A 13 10.69 13.22 3.70
C SER A 13 12.06 12.59 3.92
N LEU A 14 12.53 12.59 5.16
CA LEU A 14 13.83 12.02 5.53
C LEU A 14 13.79 10.51 5.80
N SER A 15 12.64 9.84 5.59
CA SER A 15 12.44 8.45 6.00
C SER A 15 13.38 7.48 5.29
N ASP A 16 13.54 7.61 3.97
CA ASP A 16 14.48 6.79 3.19
C ASP A 16 15.93 7.07 3.59
N LEU A 17 16.30 8.35 3.74
CA LEU A 17 17.64 8.74 4.18
C LEU A 17 17.98 8.19 5.59
N ALA A 18 17.04 8.32 6.54
CA ALA A 18 17.17 7.81 7.89
C ALA A 18 17.33 6.28 7.92
N LEU A 19 16.59 5.55 7.07
CA LEU A 19 16.72 4.11 6.94
C LEU A 19 18.07 3.70 6.34
N ARG A 20 18.56 4.45 5.34
CA ARG A 20 19.89 4.24 4.74
C ARG A 20 21.00 4.44 5.75
N ILE A 21 20.94 5.49 6.58
CA ILE A 21 21.91 5.73 7.66
C ILE A 21 21.99 4.52 8.60
N LYS A 22 20.86 3.88 8.93
CA LYS A 22 20.84 2.72 9.84
C LYS A 22 21.42 1.42 9.25
N ILE A 23 21.47 1.27 7.93
CA ILE A 23 22.08 0.08 7.29
C ILE A 23 23.55 0.26 6.91
N MET A 24 24.10 1.46 7.06
CA MET A 24 25.50 1.70 6.79
C MET A 24 26.40 0.84 7.70
N LYS A 25 27.42 0.23 7.11
CA LYS A 25 28.39 -0.60 7.86
C LYS A 25 29.30 0.24 8.78
N VAL A 26 29.45 1.52 8.47
CA VAL A 26 30.25 2.47 9.25
C VAL A 26 29.30 3.24 10.16
N LYS A 27 29.58 3.25 11.47
CA LYS A 27 28.86 4.08 12.42
C LYS A 27 29.29 5.54 12.21
N MET A 28 28.44 6.32 11.52
CA MET A 28 28.63 7.75 11.30
C MET A 28 28.34 8.58 12.56
N GLY A 29 27.57 8.04 13.50
CA GLY A 29 27.15 8.73 14.72
C GLY A 29 26.38 7.81 15.66
N SER A 30 25.96 8.37 16.79
CA SER A 30 25.22 7.67 17.85
C SER A 30 23.73 7.46 17.51
N SER A 31 23.15 8.38 16.73
CA SER A 31 21.73 8.39 16.35
C SER A 31 21.54 8.96 14.94
N ILE A 32 20.33 8.84 14.38
CA ILE A 32 19.99 9.45 13.08
C ILE A 32 20.08 10.97 13.16
N GLU A 33 19.65 11.54 14.29
CA GLU A 33 19.69 12.98 14.54
C GLU A 33 21.13 13.51 14.60
N ASP A 34 22.00 12.81 15.32
CA ASP A 34 23.43 13.14 15.41
C ASP A 34 24.07 13.22 14.00
N VAL A 35 23.82 12.21 13.16
CA VAL A 35 24.36 12.18 11.78
C VAL A 35 23.78 13.31 10.91
N LEU A 36 22.46 13.51 10.93
CA LEU A 36 21.82 14.52 10.06
C LEU A 36 22.10 15.95 10.50
N SER A 37 22.38 16.17 11.79
CA SER A 37 22.76 17.49 12.31
C SER A 37 24.14 17.96 11.82
N GLN A 38 24.98 17.04 11.34
CA GLN A 38 26.31 17.30 10.79
C GLN A 38 26.29 17.52 9.26
N ALA A 39 25.13 17.51 8.62
CA ALA A 39 25.01 17.80 7.19
C ALA A 39 25.37 19.27 6.89
N LEU A 40 25.75 19.56 5.63
CA LEU A 40 26.07 20.92 5.18
C LEU A 40 24.92 21.90 5.48
N ASP A 41 23.70 21.49 5.12
CA ASP A 41 22.46 22.18 5.43
C ASP A 41 21.59 21.25 6.29
N PRO A 42 21.71 21.31 7.63
CA PRO A 42 21.04 20.36 8.50
C PRO A 42 19.52 20.55 8.46
N PRO A 43 18.74 19.47 8.33
CA PRO A 43 17.29 19.57 8.41
C PRO A 43 16.84 19.91 9.83
N SER A 44 15.63 20.48 9.97
CA SER A 44 15.10 20.79 11.30
C SER A 44 14.94 19.52 12.16
N PRO A 45 15.20 19.60 13.48
CA PRO A 45 15.03 18.46 14.40
C PRO A 45 13.62 17.86 14.34
N VAL A 46 12.60 18.70 14.16
CA VAL A 46 11.20 18.28 14.01
C VAL A 46 11.02 17.39 12.78
N ASN A 47 11.67 17.70 11.65
CA ASN A 47 11.59 16.88 10.45
C ASN A 47 12.30 15.54 10.62
N ILE A 48 13.44 15.53 11.34
CA ILE A 48 14.16 14.29 11.69
C ILE A 48 13.26 13.41 12.57
N GLN A 49 12.69 13.96 13.64
CA GLN A 49 11.82 13.23 14.56
C GLN A 49 10.57 12.68 13.87
N ARG A 50 9.97 13.44 12.95
CA ARG A 50 8.84 12.97 12.12
C ARG A 50 9.23 11.77 11.27
N ALA A 51 10.39 11.79 10.63
CA ALA A 51 10.86 10.67 9.82
C ALA A 51 11.15 9.42 10.66
N VAL A 52 11.80 9.57 11.82
CA VAL A 52 12.02 8.46 12.76
C VAL A 52 10.68 7.90 13.24
N SER A 53 9.74 8.76 13.63
CA SER A 53 8.40 8.34 14.07
C SER A 53 7.65 7.58 12.98
N ALA A 54 7.72 8.04 11.73
CA ALA A 54 7.12 7.35 10.59
C ALA A 54 7.75 5.97 10.35
N LEU A 55 9.08 5.83 10.48
CA LEU A 55 9.75 4.54 10.36
C LEU A 55 9.39 3.56 11.48
N VAL A 56 9.18 4.07 12.71
CA VAL A 56 8.68 3.26 13.83
C VAL A 56 7.25 2.81 13.57
N GLU A 57 6.38 3.71 13.12
CA GLU A 57 4.96 3.41 12.84
C GLU A 57 4.78 2.43 11.68
N VAL A 58 5.66 2.48 10.66
CA VAL A 58 5.68 1.49 9.58
C VAL A 58 6.21 0.14 10.05
N GLY A 59 6.98 0.10 11.14
CA GLY A 59 7.64 -1.11 11.66
C GLY A 59 9.05 -1.34 11.10
N ALA A 60 9.65 -0.34 10.45
CA ALA A 60 11.02 -0.40 9.94
C ALA A 60 12.07 -0.24 11.06
N LEU A 61 11.74 0.53 12.10
CA LEU A 61 12.55 0.71 13.30
C LEU A 61 11.77 0.29 14.56
N THR A 62 12.48 -0.14 15.59
CA THR A 62 11.93 -0.29 16.94
C THR A 62 11.79 1.08 17.60
N THR A 63 11.08 1.16 18.74
CA THR A 63 10.99 2.38 19.56
C THR A 63 12.36 2.85 20.07
N LEU A 64 13.34 1.94 20.18
CA LEU A 64 14.75 2.23 20.49
C LEU A 64 15.57 2.65 19.26
N GLN A 65 14.92 2.83 18.11
CA GLN A 65 15.52 3.14 16.81
C GLN A 65 16.46 2.05 16.26
N ASP A 66 16.27 0.80 16.66
CA ASP A 66 16.98 -0.34 16.07
C ASP A 66 16.29 -0.81 14.79
N ILE A 67 17.07 -1.21 13.79
CA ILE A 67 16.49 -1.67 12.53
C ILE A 67 15.88 -3.07 12.66
N THR A 68 14.63 -3.20 12.23
CA THR A 68 13.89 -4.48 12.23
C THR A 68 14.25 -5.33 11.00
N PRO A 69 13.88 -6.64 10.95
CA PRO A 69 13.99 -7.43 9.73
C PRO A 69 13.24 -6.80 8.55
N MET A 70 12.03 -6.28 8.78
CA MET A 70 11.28 -5.53 7.77
C MET A 70 12.04 -4.27 7.33
N GLY A 71 12.60 -3.48 8.26
CA GLY A 71 13.41 -2.31 7.93
C GLY A 71 14.60 -2.63 7.03
N ARG A 72 15.28 -3.77 7.25
CA ARG A 72 16.36 -4.25 6.39
C ARG A 72 15.90 -4.67 4.99
N LEU A 73 14.67 -5.14 4.84
CA LEU A 73 14.09 -5.43 3.54
C LEU A 73 13.69 -4.14 2.83
N LEU A 74 13.01 -3.24 3.52
CA LEU A 74 12.60 -1.93 3.01
C LEU A 74 13.80 -1.10 2.52
N SER A 75 14.93 -1.15 3.23
CA SER A 75 16.14 -0.41 2.86
C SER A 75 16.76 -0.87 1.53
N LYS A 76 16.36 -2.04 1.01
CA LYS A 76 16.81 -2.57 -0.28
C LYS A 76 15.87 -2.21 -1.44
N LEU A 77 14.70 -1.63 -1.15
CA LEU A 77 13.72 -1.22 -2.16
C LEU A 77 13.83 0.30 -2.39
N PRO A 78 14.12 0.77 -3.62
CA PRO A 78 14.20 2.20 -3.91
C PRO A 78 12.80 2.79 -4.13
N THR A 79 11.97 2.77 -3.09
CA THR A 79 10.60 3.29 -3.13
C THR A 79 10.17 3.80 -1.76
N ASP A 80 9.00 4.43 -1.70
CA ASP A 80 8.38 4.86 -0.44
C ASP A 80 8.20 3.67 0.51
N VAL A 81 8.51 3.86 1.79
CA VAL A 81 8.50 2.78 2.79
C VAL A 81 7.14 2.09 2.91
N HIS A 82 6.03 2.79 2.64
CA HIS A 82 4.69 2.18 2.65
C HIS A 82 4.45 1.31 1.42
N LEU A 83 4.92 1.72 0.23
CA LEU A 83 4.85 0.90 -0.97
C LEU A 83 5.77 -0.33 -0.85
N GLY A 84 6.96 -0.16 -0.27
CA GLY A 84 7.84 -1.27 0.04
C GLY A 84 7.16 -2.27 0.98
N LYS A 85 6.51 -1.79 2.05
CA LYS A 85 5.79 -2.65 3.00
C LYS A 85 4.61 -3.35 2.32
N PHE A 86 3.87 -2.64 1.48
CA PHE A 86 2.80 -3.21 0.67
C PHE A 86 3.30 -4.37 -0.20
N LEU A 87 4.41 -4.21 -0.92
CA LEU A 87 5.00 -5.27 -1.75
C LEU A 87 5.42 -6.50 -0.93
N LEU A 88 6.05 -6.28 0.24
CA LEU A 88 6.46 -7.36 1.13
C LEU A 88 5.26 -8.15 1.66
N ILE A 89 4.18 -7.46 2.05
CA ILE A 89 2.95 -8.10 2.54
C ILE A 89 2.22 -8.81 1.40
N ALA A 90 2.12 -8.20 0.23
CA ALA A 90 1.49 -8.82 -0.94
C ALA A 90 2.19 -10.10 -1.38
N CYS A 91 3.52 -10.17 -1.24
CA CYS A 91 4.28 -11.39 -1.45
C CYS A 91 3.89 -12.49 -0.44
N ALA A 92 3.77 -12.16 0.85
CA ALA A 92 3.33 -13.11 1.87
C ALA A 92 1.89 -13.58 1.60
N PHE A 93 1.03 -12.69 1.11
CA PHE A 93 -0.38 -13.01 0.82
C PHE A 93 -0.59 -13.68 -0.53
N GLY A 94 0.47 -13.88 -1.33
CA GLY A 94 0.37 -14.48 -2.65
C GLY A 94 -0.42 -13.65 -3.66
N CYS A 95 -0.31 -12.32 -3.62
CA CYS A 95 -0.98 -11.42 -4.56
C CYS A 95 -0.01 -10.38 -5.16
N LEU A 96 1.15 -10.85 -5.62
CA LEU A 96 2.27 -10.01 -6.01
C LEU A 96 2.07 -9.25 -7.33
N ASP A 97 1.42 -9.82 -8.35
CA ASP A 97 1.24 -9.19 -9.66
C ASP A 97 0.42 -7.88 -9.60
N PRO A 98 -0.76 -7.83 -8.94
CA PRO A 98 -1.48 -6.57 -8.78
C PRO A 98 -0.69 -5.57 -7.92
N ALA A 99 0.02 -6.05 -6.90
CA ALA A 99 0.82 -5.20 -6.03
C ALA A 99 2.00 -4.54 -6.75
N LEU A 100 2.71 -5.28 -7.61
CA LEU A 100 3.75 -4.73 -8.48
C LEU A 100 3.19 -3.62 -9.37
N THR A 101 2.02 -3.84 -9.98
CA THR A 101 1.38 -2.82 -10.83
C THR A 101 1.04 -1.57 -10.05
N ILE A 102 0.38 -1.73 -8.90
CA ILE A 102 -0.09 -0.60 -8.10
C ILE A 102 1.11 0.19 -7.58
N ALA A 103 2.12 -0.48 -7.00
CA ALA A 103 3.32 0.18 -6.51
C ALA A 103 4.07 0.92 -7.64
N ALA A 104 4.22 0.29 -8.81
CA ALA A 104 4.90 0.91 -9.95
C ALA A 104 4.12 2.10 -10.52
N ALA A 105 2.79 2.00 -10.60
CA ALA A 105 1.93 3.08 -11.08
C ALA A 105 1.93 4.29 -10.13
N LEU A 106 1.98 4.06 -8.81
CA LEU A 106 2.06 5.13 -7.80
C LEU A 106 3.45 5.77 -7.71
N ASN A 107 4.51 5.03 -8.08
CA ASN A 107 5.89 5.53 -8.12
C ASN A 107 6.29 6.11 -9.49
N SER A 108 5.32 6.22 -10.41
CA SER A 108 5.49 6.68 -11.80
C SER A 108 4.51 7.81 -12.12
N LYS A 109 4.64 8.40 -13.30
CA LYS A 109 3.61 9.29 -13.84
C LYS A 109 2.33 8.49 -14.11
N SER A 110 1.18 9.09 -13.82
CA SER A 110 -0.12 8.46 -14.09
C SER A 110 -0.23 8.01 -15.55
N PRO A 111 -0.76 6.81 -15.83
CA PRO A 111 -0.98 6.37 -17.20
C PRO A 111 -2.11 7.13 -17.89
N PHE A 112 -3.02 7.75 -17.13
CA PHE A 112 -4.15 8.50 -17.66
C PHE A 112 -3.75 9.94 -18.02
N LEU A 113 -4.17 10.37 -19.21
CA LEU A 113 -3.97 11.72 -19.73
C LEU A 113 -5.26 12.52 -19.56
N THR A 114 -5.11 13.84 -19.45
CA THR A 114 -6.24 14.78 -19.41
C THR A 114 -5.99 15.89 -20.42
N PRO A 115 -6.21 15.64 -21.73
CA PRO A 115 -5.97 16.62 -22.76
C PRO A 115 -6.94 17.80 -22.65
N PHE A 116 -6.44 19.00 -22.98
CA PHE A 116 -7.25 20.22 -22.97
C PHE A 116 -8.44 20.10 -23.94
N GLY A 117 -9.64 20.41 -23.45
CA GLY A 117 -10.89 20.33 -24.20
C GLY A 117 -11.48 18.93 -24.32
N LYS A 118 -10.87 17.91 -23.71
CA LYS A 118 -11.35 16.51 -23.67
C LYS A 118 -11.37 15.93 -22.25
N GLU A 119 -11.41 16.78 -21.23
CA GLU A 119 -11.29 16.40 -19.83
C GLU A 119 -12.41 15.44 -19.42
N GLU A 120 -13.66 15.74 -19.78
CA GLU A 120 -14.83 14.90 -19.48
C GLU A 120 -14.79 13.56 -20.22
N GLU A 121 -14.33 13.54 -21.47
CA GLU A 121 -14.19 12.32 -22.26
C GLU A 121 -13.11 11.42 -21.66
N ALA A 122 -11.95 11.98 -21.33
CA ALA A 122 -10.84 11.28 -20.68
C ALA A 122 -11.25 10.73 -19.30
N HIS A 123 -11.99 11.52 -18.51
CA HIS A 123 -12.51 11.08 -17.22
C HIS A 123 -13.49 9.91 -17.38
N ARG A 124 -14.40 9.97 -18.37
CA ARG A 124 -15.32 8.87 -18.68
C ARG A 124 -14.57 7.59 -19.08
N GLN A 125 -13.52 7.72 -19.90
CA GLN A 125 -12.67 6.58 -20.27
C GLN A 125 -11.93 6.01 -19.07
N LYS A 126 -11.40 6.85 -18.17
CA LYS A 126 -10.80 6.38 -16.90
C LYS A 126 -11.81 5.61 -16.05
N LEU A 127 -13.04 6.11 -15.93
CA LEU A 127 -14.11 5.44 -15.18
C LEU A 127 -14.53 4.09 -15.78
N SER A 128 -14.31 3.85 -17.08
CA SER A 128 -14.58 2.55 -17.70
C SER A 128 -13.69 1.42 -17.15
N PHE A 129 -12.53 1.76 -16.57
CA PHE A 129 -11.64 0.81 -15.91
C PHE A 129 -11.91 0.63 -14.41
N ARG A 130 -12.92 1.32 -13.86
CA ARG A 130 -13.17 1.35 -12.41
C ARG A 130 -13.54 -0.02 -11.88
N ILE A 131 -12.82 -0.46 -10.85
CA ILE A 131 -13.05 -1.71 -10.12
C ILE A 131 -13.11 -1.39 -8.63
N GLU A 132 -14.10 -1.97 -7.92
CA GLU A 132 -14.26 -1.88 -6.45
C GLU A 132 -14.18 -0.45 -5.87
N ASN A 133 -14.60 0.57 -6.64
CA ASN A 133 -14.50 1.99 -6.26
C ASN A 133 -13.10 2.41 -5.77
N SER A 134 -12.04 1.84 -6.38
CA SER A 134 -10.65 2.01 -5.96
C SER A 134 -9.79 2.54 -7.10
N ASP A 135 -9.10 3.66 -6.87
CA ASP A 135 -8.08 4.17 -7.80
C ASP A 135 -6.95 3.14 -7.99
N PHE A 136 -6.57 2.43 -6.93
CA PHE A 136 -5.53 1.39 -6.98
C PHE A 136 -5.92 0.26 -7.95
N PHE A 137 -7.13 -0.27 -7.82
CA PHE A 137 -7.59 -1.35 -8.69
C PHE A 137 -7.93 -0.85 -10.10
N THR A 138 -8.34 0.41 -10.24
CA THR A 138 -8.52 1.04 -11.56
C THR A 138 -7.18 1.13 -12.31
N LEU A 139 -6.10 1.56 -11.64
CA LEU A 139 -4.75 1.58 -12.20
C LEU A 139 -4.31 0.18 -12.64
N HIS A 140 -4.52 -0.82 -11.78
CA HIS A 140 -4.21 -2.22 -12.09
C HIS A 140 -5.00 -2.74 -13.31
N ASN A 141 -6.29 -2.46 -13.39
CA ASN A 141 -7.16 -2.93 -14.47
C ASN A 141 -6.81 -2.27 -15.82
N ALA A 142 -6.55 -0.96 -15.81
CA ALA A 142 -6.12 -0.23 -17.00
C ALA A 142 -4.78 -0.77 -17.54
N PHE A 143 -3.82 -0.99 -16.64
CA PHE A 143 -2.53 -1.59 -16.97
C PHE A 143 -2.68 -3.00 -17.54
N SER A 144 -3.47 -3.86 -16.89
CA SER A 144 -3.76 -5.22 -17.34
C SER A 144 -4.40 -5.25 -18.73
N SER A 145 -5.31 -4.31 -19.00
CA SER A 145 -5.95 -4.15 -20.31
C SER A 145 -4.94 -3.76 -21.39
N TRP A 146 -4.01 -2.85 -21.07
CA TRP A 146 -2.92 -2.51 -21.96
C TRP A 146 -1.95 -3.67 -22.20
N ARG A 147 -1.57 -4.42 -21.17
CA ARG A 147 -0.70 -5.61 -21.28
C ARG A 147 -1.31 -6.66 -22.22
N ARG A 148 -2.62 -6.92 -22.11
CA ARG A 148 -3.37 -7.78 -23.05
C ARG A 148 -3.37 -7.22 -24.47
N ALA A 149 -3.58 -5.91 -24.64
CA ALA A 149 -3.54 -5.30 -25.96
C ALA A 149 -2.15 -5.38 -26.62
N CYS A 150 -1.06 -5.29 -25.84
CA CYS A 150 0.30 -5.50 -26.33
C CYS A 150 0.54 -6.92 -26.83
N ALA A 151 -0.05 -7.94 -26.18
CA ALA A 151 0.01 -9.33 -26.65
C ALA A 151 -0.69 -9.51 -28.01
N ASN A 152 -1.75 -8.74 -28.27
CA ASN A 152 -2.49 -8.75 -29.54
C ASN A 152 -1.84 -7.89 -30.65
N GLY A 153 -0.75 -7.18 -30.33
CA GLY A 153 0.08 -6.46 -31.30
C GLY A 153 0.24 -4.96 -30.99
N PRO A 154 1.36 -4.33 -31.41
CA PRO A 154 1.64 -2.92 -31.10
C PRO A 154 0.60 -1.92 -31.62
N SER A 155 -0.08 -2.23 -32.75
CA SER A 155 -1.13 -1.37 -33.29
C SER A 155 -2.39 -1.36 -32.41
N VAL A 156 -2.76 -2.51 -31.85
CA VAL A 156 -3.89 -2.68 -30.93
C VAL A 156 -3.63 -1.92 -29.63
N ALA A 157 -2.43 -2.07 -29.06
CA ALA A 157 -2.04 -1.32 -27.87
C ALA A 157 -2.07 0.21 -28.09
N ARG A 158 -1.53 0.70 -29.21
CA ARG A 158 -1.58 2.13 -29.54
C ARG A 158 -2.99 2.63 -29.77
N LYS A 159 -3.86 1.83 -30.39
CA LYS A 159 -5.28 2.17 -30.56
C LYS A 159 -5.98 2.29 -29.21
N LEU A 160 -5.84 1.29 -28.34
CA LEU A 160 -6.37 1.34 -26.98
C LEU A 160 -5.93 2.61 -26.25
N CYS A 161 -4.62 2.90 -26.24
CA CYS A 161 -4.08 4.09 -25.59
C CYS A 161 -4.70 5.40 -26.11
N ARG A 162 -4.93 5.52 -27.42
CA ARG A 162 -5.60 6.71 -28.00
C ARG A 162 -7.07 6.79 -27.59
N ASP A 163 -7.80 5.68 -27.72
CA ASP A 163 -9.24 5.64 -27.50
C ASP A 163 -9.59 5.85 -26.02
N THR A 164 -8.70 5.47 -25.10
CA THR A 164 -8.92 5.57 -23.65
C THR A 164 -8.07 6.63 -22.95
N PHE A 165 -7.44 7.53 -23.71
CA PHE A 165 -6.60 8.61 -23.18
C PHE A 165 -5.49 8.14 -22.23
N MET A 166 -4.81 7.05 -22.59
CA MET A 166 -3.65 6.56 -21.83
C MET A 166 -2.33 6.84 -22.55
N SER A 167 -1.29 7.18 -21.79
CA SER A 167 0.08 7.30 -22.30
C SER A 167 0.72 5.92 -22.44
N HIS A 168 1.00 5.53 -23.69
CA HIS A 168 1.76 4.30 -23.96
C HIS A 168 3.12 4.33 -23.26
N GLN A 169 3.83 5.46 -23.31
CA GLN A 169 5.14 5.62 -22.68
C GLN A 169 5.09 5.46 -21.16
N ASN A 170 4.09 6.04 -20.50
CA ASN A 170 3.98 5.92 -19.03
C ASN A 170 3.65 4.46 -18.65
N LEU A 171 2.85 3.76 -19.45
CA LEU A 171 2.57 2.34 -19.23
C LEU A 171 3.83 1.46 -19.41
N GLN A 172 4.69 1.77 -20.39
CA GLN A 172 5.99 1.10 -20.54
C GLN A 172 6.89 1.34 -19.32
N GLN A 173 6.95 2.58 -18.81
CA GLN A 173 7.70 2.90 -17.59
C GLN A 173 7.17 2.17 -16.36
N ILE A 174 5.85 1.98 -16.25
CA ILE A 174 5.24 1.18 -15.18
C ILE A 174 5.71 -0.28 -15.26
N GLU A 175 5.77 -0.88 -16.46
CA GLU A 175 6.29 -2.25 -16.61
C GLU A 175 7.78 -2.35 -16.28
N GLU A 176 8.59 -1.36 -16.66
CA GLU A 176 10.01 -1.30 -16.28
C GLU A 176 10.20 -1.23 -14.76
N LEU A 177 9.37 -0.45 -14.06
CA LEU A 177 9.40 -0.40 -12.60
C LEU A 177 8.89 -1.70 -11.95
N ARG A 178 7.89 -2.38 -12.52
CA ARG A 178 7.45 -3.71 -12.08
C ARG A 178 8.61 -4.71 -12.14
N GLU A 179 9.36 -4.70 -13.24
CA GLU A 179 10.56 -5.52 -13.40
C GLU A 179 11.62 -5.22 -12.33
N GLN A 180 11.90 -3.93 -12.09
CA GLN A 180 12.85 -3.52 -11.08
C GLN A 180 12.44 -3.96 -9.68
N PHE A 181 11.18 -3.75 -9.29
CA PHE A 181 10.67 -4.19 -7.99
C PHE A 181 10.74 -5.70 -7.79
N LEU A 182 10.37 -6.49 -8.81
CA LEU A 182 10.53 -7.93 -8.75
C LEU A 182 12.00 -8.33 -8.62
N GLY A 183 12.89 -7.67 -9.36
CA GLY A 183 14.34 -7.84 -9.26
C GLY A 183 14.86 -7.57 -7.83
N TYR A 184 14.45 -6.48 -7.19
CA TYR A 184 14.88 -6.16 -5.83
C TYR A 184 14.35 -7.17 -4.80
N LEU A 185 13.12 -7.65 -4.95
CA LEU A 185 12.57 -8.67 -4.04
C LEU A 185 13.37 -9.99 -4.14
N ILE A 186 13.83 -10.35 -5.34
CA ILE A 186 14.70 -11.53 -5.56
C ILE A 186 16.11 -11.28 -5.02
N ASP A 187 16.73 -10.14 -5.38
CA ASP A 187 18.09 -9.78 -4.96
C ASP A 187 18.18 -9.63 -3.43
N SER A 188 17.08 -9.25 -2.77
CA SER A 188 16.98 -9.18 -1.31
C SER A 188 16.97 -10.54 -0.61
N SER A 189 16.85 -11.63 -1.39
CA SER A 189 16.61 -13.03 -0.93
C SER A 189 15.28 -13.22 -0.20
N PHE A 190 14.35 -12.27 -0.32
CA PHE A 190 13.00 -12.40 0.23
C PHE A 190 12.15 -13.37 -0.58
N ILE A 191 12.31 -13.37 -1.91
CA ILE A 191 11.66 -14.29 -2.83
C ILE A 191 12.67 -15.29 -3.38
N LYS A 192 12.31 -16.58 -3.34
CA LYS A 192 13.02 -17.62 -4.11
C LYS A 192 12.44 -17.66 -5.52
N ALA A 193 13.24 -17.23 -6.50
CA ALA A 193 12.85 -17.29 -7.90
C ALA A 193 13.52 -18.47 -8.62
N PRO A 194 12.83 -19.10 -9.59
CA PRO A 194 13.45 -20.08 -10.48
C PRO A 194 14.68 -19.49 -11.19
N PRO A 195 15.77 -20.26 -11.41
CA PRO A 195 16.97 -19.76 -12.09
C PRO A 195 16.68 -19.17 -13.48
N ALA A 196 15.65 -19.67 -14.17
CA ALA A 196 15.18 -19.15 -15.45
C ALA A 196 14.71 -17.69 -15.33
N LEU A 197 13.89 -17.37 -14.33
CA LEU A 197 13.38 -16.02 -14.07
C LEU A 197 14.52 -15.07 -13.70
N VAL A 198 15.46 -15.51 -12.86
CA VAL A 198 16.64 -14.71 -12.49
C VAL A 198 17.49 -14.37 -13.72
N LYS A 199 17.73 -15.34 -14.60
CA LYS A 199 18.46 -15.14 -15.85
C LYS A 199 17.70 -14.22 -16.80
N GLU A 200 16.38 -14.32 -16.83
CA GLU A 200 15.48 -13.46 -17.60
C GLU A 200 15.57 -12.00 -17.13
N LEU A 201 15.44 -11.75 -15.83
CA LEU A 201 15.57 -10.41 -15.24
C LEU A 201 16.97 -9.83 -15.45
N ASN A 202 18.03 -10.63 -15.24
CA ASN A 202 19.40 -10.18 -15.51
C ASN A 202 19.60 -9.75 -16.95
N ARG A 203 19.04 -10.48 -17.93
CA ARG A 203 19.10 -10.06 -19.33
C ARG A 203 18.32 -8.77 -19.59
N ALA A 204 17.18 -8.61 -18.96
CA ALA A 204 16.32 -7.44 -19.15
C ALA A 204 16.99 -6.16 -18.62
N ARG A 205 17.67 -6.23 -17.46
CA ARG A 205 18.50 -5.14 -16.91
C ARG A 205 19.52 -4.54 -17.90
N TYR A 206 20.05 -5.34 -18.82
CA TYR A 206 21.04 -4.91 -19.81
C TYR A 206 20.47 -4.78 -21.24
N SER A 207 19.20 -5.12 -21.45
CA SER A 207 18.59 -5.09 -22.79
C SER A 207 17.98 -3.73 -23.07
N SER A 208 18.77 -2.82 -23.66
CA SER A 208 18.32 -1.51 -24.17
C SER A 208 17.55 -1.62 -25.52
N ARG A 209 16.94 -2.77 -25.82
CA ARG A 209 16.17 -2.93 -27.06
C ARG A 209 14.74 -2.50 -26.78
N GLY A 210 14.30 -1.40 -27.41
CA GLY A 210 13.02 -0.69 -27.21
C GLY A 210 11.71 -1.47 -27.44
N ARG A 211 11.66 -2.75 -27.08
CA ARG A 211 10.45 -3.55 -26.95
C ARG A 211 10.23 -3.83 -25.47
N THR A 212 9.08 -3.40 -24.97
CA THR A 212 8.68 -3.66 -23.58
C THR A 212 8.60 -5.16 -23.34
N ARG A 213 9.37 -5.63 -22.36
CA ARG A 213 9.30 -7.00 -21.87
C ARG A 213 8.27 -7.06 -20.76
N PHE A 214 7.49 -8.12 -20.75
CA PHE A 214 6.50 -8.35 -19.70
C PHE A 214 7.00 -9.38 -18.71
N VAL A 215 7.06 -9.01 -17.43
CA VAL A 215 7.40 -9.91 -16.34
C VAL A 215 6.16 -10.33 -15.56
N SER A 216 6.15 -11.60 -15.16
CA SER A 216 5.14 -12.14 -14.25
C SER A 216 5.85 -12.72 -13.03
N PRO A 217 5.32 -12.53 -11.82
CA PRO A 217 5.84 -13.20 -10.63
C PRO A 217 5.60 -14.72 -10.72
N PRO A 218 6.35 -15.53 -9.94
CA PRO A 218 6.06 -16.95 -9.79
C PRO A 218 4.63 -17.21 -9.33
N THR A 219 4.01 -18.28 -9.84
CA THR A 219 2.58 -18.60 -9.58
C THR A 219 2.28 -18.77 -8.10
N GLU A 220 3.23 -19.29 -7.32
CA GLU A 220 3.09 -19.50 -5.87
C GLU A 220 2.90 -18.17 -5.12
N LEU A 221 3.48 -17.10 -5.65
CA LEU A 221 3.41 -15.74 -5.10
C LEU A 221 2.24 -14.92 -5.65
N ASP A 222 1.41 -15.53 -6.50
CA ASP A 222 0.30 -14.86 -7.16
C ASP A 222 -1.03 -15.63 -7.12
N ARG A 223 -1.12 -16.68 -6.29
CA ARG A 223 -2.32 -17.51 -6.10
C ARG A 223 -3.61 -16.74 -5.77
N ASN A 224 -3.49 -15.56 -5.16
CA ASN A 224 -4.60 -14.73 -4.67
C ASN A 224 -4.80 -13.43 -5.48
N SER A 225 -4.15 -13.25 -6.64
CA SER A 225 -4.21 -11.99 -7.41
C SER A 225 -5.62 -11.61 -7.90
N GLY A 226 -6.50 -12.59 -8.09
CA GLY A 226 -7.90 -12.37 -8.46
C GLY A 226 -8.80 -11.92 -7.30
N ASN A 227 -8.34 -12.01 -6.04
CA ASN A 227 -9.15 -11.66 -4.87
C ASN A 227 -8.86 -10.23 -4.39
N TYR A 228 -9.71 -9.29 -4.80
CA TYR A 228 -9.58 -7.87 -4.42
C TYR A 228 -9.60 -7.62 -2.90
N ALA A 229 -10.26 -8.49 -2.12
CA ALA A 229 -10.29 -8.33 -0.66
C ALA A 229 -8.91 -8.61 -0.04
N ILE A 230 -8.18 -9.62 -0.54
CA ILE A 230 -6.81 -9.92 -0.10
C ILE A 230 -5.84 -8.82 -0.55
N VAL A 231 -5.93 -8.37 -1.81
CA VAL A 231 -5.08 -7.26 -2.29
C VAL A 231 -5.37 -5.97 -1.51
N GLY A 232 -6.65 -5.72 -1.21
CA GLY A 232 -7.09 -4.60 -0.38
C GLY A 232 -6.57 -4.68 1.07
N ALA A 233 -6.53 -5.89 1.63
CA ALA A 233 -5.93 -6.13 2.94
C ALA A 233 -4.42 -5.86 2.96
N ALA A 234 -3.70 -6.31 1.92
CA ALA A 234 -2.28 -5.99 1.75
C ALA A 234 -2.03 -4.48 1.60
N LEU A 235 -2.87 -3.79 0.81
CA LEU A 235 -2.83 -2.32 0.67
C LEU A 235 -3.06 -1.63 2.01
N ALA A 236 -4.06 -2.06 2.78
CA ALA A 236 -4.34 -1.51 4.10
C ALA A 236 -3.14 -1.64 5.05
N ALA A 237 -2.55 -2.83 5.10
CA ALA A 237 -1.41 -3.11 5.96
C ALA A 237 -0.13 -2.34 5.54
N GLY A 238 0.08 -2.17 4.23
CA GLY A 238 1.22 -1.42 3.69
C GLY A 238 1.09 0.09 3.86
N LEU A 239 -0.09 0.64 3.55
CA LEU A 239 -0.35 2.07 3.58
C LEU A 239 -0.64 2.61 4.97
N TYR A 240 -1.00 1.78 5.95
CA TYR A 240 -1.23 2.24 7.33
C TYR A 240 -0.06 3.12 7.86
N PRO A 241 -0.34 4.28 8.47
CA PRO A 241 -1.65 4.83 8.88
C PRO A 241 -2.33 5.76 7.86
N LYS A 242 -1.97 5.71 6.57
CA LYS A 242 -2.59 6.52 5.50
C LYS A 242 -4.02 6.07 5.20
N MET A 243 -4.93 6.39 6.10
CA MET A 243 -6.35 6.07 5.99
C MET A 243 -7.23 7.29 6.27
N LEU A 244 -8.40 7.28 5.64
CA LEU A 244 -9.48 8.23 5.81
C LEU A 244 -10.66 7.53 6.46
N LEU A 245 -11.24 8.15 7.47
CA LEU A 245 -12.50 7.78 8.07
C LEU A 245 -13.64 8.39 7.26
N ALA A 246 -14.49 7.54 6.72
CA ALA A 246 -15.77 7.89 6.12
C ALA A 246 -16.81 8.03 7.25
N GLY A 247 -17.02 9.26 7.72
CA GLY A 247 -17.89 9.54 8.86
C GLY A 247 -19.05 10.47 8.53
N GLY A 248 -20.04 10.51 9.42
CA GLY A 248 -21.18 11.43 9.35
C GLY A 248 -22.51 10.75 9.04
N LYS A 249 -23.61 11.41 9.38
CA LYS A 249 -24.96 10.97 8.98
C LYS A 249 -25.18 11.32 7.50
N PRO A 250 -26.07 10.62 6.78
CA PRO A 250 -26.46 11.00 5.43
C PRO A 250 -26.81 12.49 5.36
N GLY A 251 -26.13 13.24 4.48
CA GLY A 251 -26.29 14.70 4.35
C GLY A 251 -25.29 15.57 5.13
N THR A 252 -24.58 15.03 6.14
CA THR A 252 -23.48 15.71 6.86
C THR A 252 -22.20 14.90 6.82
N GLU A 253 -21.98 14.19 5.72
CA GLU A 253 -20.87 13.26 5.55
C GLU A 253 -19.55 14.02 5.40
N SER A 254 -18.50 13.45 6.00
CA SER A 254 -17.16 14.02 5.97
C SER A 254 -16.13 12.91 5.87
N LEU A 255 -15.08 13.17 5.11
CA LEU A 255 -13.92 12.32 5.01
C LEU A 255 -12.79 12.98 5.80
N THR A 256 -12.26 12.29 6.81
CA THR A 256 -11.21 12.83 7.69
C THR A 256 -10.05 11.89 7.84
N THR A 257 -8.82 12.41 7.96
CA THR A 257 -7.65 11.58 8.28
C THR A 257 -7.78 10.95 9.67
N ILE A 258 -7.26 9.72 9.83
CA ILE A 258 -7.26 9.04 11.13
C ILE A 258 -6.20 9.58 12.11
N THR A 259 -5.22 10.32 11.60
CA THR A 259 -4.06 10.78 12.37
C THR A 259 -4.32 12.11 13.08
N ASN A 260 -4.96 13.05 12.40
CA ASN A 260 -5.16 14.41 12.90
C ASN A 260 -6.55 15.00 12.59
N ASN A 261 -7.52 14.15 12.18
CA ASN A 261 -8.90 14.55 11.90
C ASN A 261 -9.05 15.69 10.87
N GLN A 262 -8.08 15.85 9.98
CA GLN A 262 -8.14 16.84 8.90
C GLN A 262 -9.18 16.42 7.88
N ARG A 263 -10.05 17.37 7.49
CA ARG A 263 -11.03 17.14 6.42
C ARG A 263 -10.35 17.08 5.07
N VAL A 264 -10.70 16.07 4.29
CA VAL A 264 -10.15 15.78 2.97
C VAL A 264 -11.29 15.65 1.96
N ALA A 265 -11.04 16.05 0.73
CA ALA A 265 -11.93 15.79 -0.40
C ALA A 265 -11.24 14.87 -1.41
N PHE A 266 -12.01 14.13 -2.22
CA PHE A 266 -11.44 13.42 -3.35
C PHE A 266 -10.93 14.42 -4.39
N HIS A 267 -9.72 14.20 -4.90
CA HIS A 267 -9.15 15.01 -5.97
C HIS A 267 -9.98 14.83 -7.26
N PRO A 268 -10.14 15.86 -8.11
CA PRO A 268 -10.87 15.75 -9.38
C PRO A 268 -10.38 14.66 -10.34
N SER A 269 -9.12 14.23 -10.21
CA SER A 269 -8.58 13.13 -11.02
C SER A 269 -8.95 11.75 -10.47
N SER A 270 -9.39 11.61 -9.22
CA SER A 270 -9.76 10.32 -8.60
C SER A 270 -11.04 9.77 -9.22
N VAL A 271 -11.14 8.44 -9.35
CA VAL A 271 -12.39 7.76 -9.76
C VAL A 271 -13.54 7.93 -8.76
N ASN A 272 -13.22 8.41 -7.56
CA ASN A 272 -14.14 8.66 -6.46
C ASN A 272 -14.55 10.13 -6.35
N PHE A 273 -14.10 10.99 -7.27
CA PHE A 273 -14.51 12.38 -7.30
C PHE A 273 -16.04 12.52 -7.39
N GLY A 274 -16.62 13.37 -6.55
CA GLY A 274 -18.06 13.61 -6.47
C GLY A 274 -18.87 12.54 -5.73
N ARG A 275 -18.27 11.42 -5.30
CA ARG A 275 -18.96 10.41 -4.50
C ARG A 275 -19.07 10.77 -3.03
N LYS A 276 -20.10 10.25 -2.37
CA LYS A 276 -20.30 10.42 -0.94
C LYS A 276 -19.63 9.29 -0.15
N PRO A 277 -19.08 9.57 1.05
CA PRO A 277 -18.48 8.54 1.90
C PRO A 277 -19.42 7.36 2.23
N SER A 278 -20.73 7.56 2.36
CA SER A 278 -21.69 6.47 2.59
C SER A 278 -21.88 5.53 1.40
N ASP A 279 -21.59 5.98 0.17
CA ASP A 279 -21.76 5.18 -1.05
C ASP A 279 -20.80 3.96 -1.07
N PHE A 280 -19.74 3.98 -0.27
CA PHE A 280 -18.73 2.92 -0.25
C PHE A 280 -19.09 1.74 0.64
N GLY A 281 -20.05 1.89 1.57
CA GLY A 281 -20.45 0.82 2.49
C GLY A 281 -19.35 0.35 3.45
N VAL A 282 -18.27 1.12 3.59
CA VAL A 282 -17.14 0.86 4.50
C VAL A 282 -16.85 2.09 5.35
N ASN A 283 -16.21 1.87 6.50
CA ASN A 283 -15.84 2.97 7.39
C ASN A 283 -14.53 3.64 6.99
N TYR A 284 -13.67 2.95 6.24
CA TYR A 284 -12.32 3.42 5.93
C TYR A 284 -11.99 3.36 4.45
N LEU A 285 -11.21 4.35 4.02
CA LEU A 285 -10.54 4.35 2.72
C LEU A 285 -9.04 4.50 2.92
N CYS A 286 -8.23 3.70 2.24
CA CYS A 286 -6.81 3.96 2.12
C CYS A 286 -6.56 5.10 1.13
N TYR A 287 -5.49 5.86 1.34
CA TYR A 287 -4.99 6.82 0.39
C TYR A 287 -3.47 6.71 0.22
N PHE A 288 -2.95 7.17 -0.92
CA PHE A 288 -1.51 7.25 -1.14
C PHE A 288 -0.98 8.67 -0.93
N THR A 289 -1.53 9.63 -1.68
CA THR A 289 -1.10 11.03 -1.65
C THR A 289 -2.24 11.96 -1.21
N ILE A 290 -1.94 12.86 -0.27
CA ILE A 290 -2.78 14.02 0.05
C ILE A 290 -1.97 15.29 -0.20
N MET A 291 -2.58 16.25 -0.87
CA MET A 291 -1.98 17.56 -1.13
C MET A 291 -2.94 18.69 -0.76
N GLN A 292 -2.42 19.71 -0.10
CA GLN A 292 -3.14 20.97 0.13
C GLN A 292 -3.06 21.82 -1.13
N SER A 293 -4.23 22.17 -1.69
CA SER A 293 -4.34 23.28 -2.65
C SER A 293 -5.40 24.27 -2.13
N LYS A 294 -6.55 24.38 -2.78
CA LYS A 294 -7.73 25.09 -2.26
C LYS A 294 -8.33 24.40 -1.03
N LYS A 295 -8.24 23.07 -1.00
CA LYS A 295 -8.63 22.17 0.10
C LYS A 295 -7.58 21.05 0.16
N MET A 296 -7.60 20.25 1.21
CA MET A 296 -6.87 18.98 1.22
C MET A 296 -7.53 18.00 0.26
N TYR A 297 -6.79 17.52 -0.72
CA TYR A 297 -7.27 16.55 -1.69
C TYR A 297 -6.50 15.23 -1.60
N ALA A 298 -7.23 14.13 -1.48
CA ALA A 298 -6.69 12.78 -1.65
C ALA A 298 -6.73 12.38 -3.13
N TRP A 299 -5.58 11.97 -3.67
CA TRP A 299 -5.41 11.70 -5.09
C TRP A 299 -5.83 10.28 -5.46
N GLU A 300 -5.21 9.28 -4.84
CA GLU A 300 -5.56 7.88 -5.02
C GLU A 300 -6.21 7.36 -3.75
N THR A 301 -7.41 6.82 -3.89
CA THR A 301 -8.20 6.29 -2.77
C THR A 301 -8.80 4.93 -3.08
N GLY A 302 -9.04 4.11 -2.06
CA GLY A 302 -9.77 2.86 -2.21
C GLY A 302 -10.40 2.39 -0.90
N PRO A 303 -11.62 1.81 -0.93
CA PRO A 303 -12.29 1.28 0.26
C PRO A 303 -11.50 0.13 0.88
N VAL A 304 -11.57 0.02 2.20
CA VAL A 304 -10.94 -1.04 2.98
C VAL A 304 -11.92 -1.61 3.99
N GLU A 305 -11.87 -2.93 4.15
CA GLU A 305 -12.67 -3.68 5.11
C GLU A 305 -12.16 -3.50 6.54
N ASP A 306 -13.07 -3.29 7.49
CA ASP A 306 -12.77 -3.15 8.92
C ASP A 306 -11.99 -4.35 9.47
N LEU A 307 -12.32 -5.56 9.02
CA LEU A 307 -11.62 -6.77 9.43
C LEU A 307 -10.14 -6.75 9.03
N SER A 308 -9.82 -6.28 7.82
CA SER A 308 -8.45 -6.15 7.35
C SER A 308 -7.66 -5.15 8.20
N VAL A 309 -8.28 -4.02 8.56
CA VAL A 309 -7.68 -3.02 9.45
C VAL A 309 -7.45 -3.62 10.84
N LEU A 310 -8.46 -4.29 11.39
CA LEU A 310 -8.41 -4.88 12.73
C LEU A 310 -7.39 -6.00 12.87
N LEU A 311 -7.15 -6.77 11.81
CA LEU A 311 -6.19 -7.86 11.81
C LEU A 311 -4.76 -7.36 11.53
N LEU A 312 -4.56 -6.38 10.64
CA LEU A 312 -3.23 -6.08 10.07
C LEU A 312 -2.61 -4.75 10.51
N CYS A 313 -3.40 -3.80 11.00
CA CYS A 313 -2.94 -2.43 11.20
C CYS A 313 -2.73 -2.08 12.68
N GLY A 314 -1.80 -1.16 12.96
CA GLY A 314 -1.55 -0.55 14.29
C GLY A 314 -1.20 -1.54 15.40
N ASP A 315 -1.33 -1.10 16.65
CA ASP A 315 -1.34 -1.93 17.85
C ASP A 315 -2.79 -2.04 18.39
N ALA A 316 -3.22 -3.26 18.67
CA ALA A 316 -4.59 -3.56 19.08
C ALA A 316 -4.72 -3.82 20.58
N GLU A 317 -5.57 -3.04 21.26
CA GLU A 317 -5.94 -3.23 22.66
C GLU A 317 -7.37 -3.78 22.74
N PHE A 318 -7.50 -5.05 23.15
CA PHE A 318 -8.79 -5.73 23.30
C PHE A 318 -9.32 -5.57 24.73
N LYS A 319 -10.47 -4.90 24.88
CA LYS A 319 -11.16 -4.65 26.16
C LYS A 319 -12.41 -5.52 26.26
N LEU A 320 -12.22 -6.76 26.70
CA LEU A 320 -13.27 -7.78 26.77
C LEU A 320 -14.48 -7.37 27.62
N LEU A 321 -14.27 -6.65 28.73
CA LEU A 321 -15.37 -6.19 29.59
C LEU A 321 -16.21 -5.06 28.97
N ALA A 322 -15.65 -4.37 27.98
CA ALA A 322 -16.29 -3.23 27.33
C ALA A 322 -16.73 -3.56 25.89
N ASP A 323 -16.62 -4.82 25.46
CA ASP A 323 -16.90 -5.28 24.09
C ASP A 323 -16.27 -4.41 23.02
N THR A 324 -15.07 -3.88 23.30
CA THR A 324 -14.40 -2.91 22.43
C THR A 324 -12.97 -3.31 22.12
N VAL A 325 -12.54 -2.99 20.91
CA VAL A 325 -11.16 -3.08 20.47
C VAL A 325 -10.71 -1.73 19.99
N SER A 326 -9.57 -1.23 20.49
CA SER A 326 -8.97 0.01 20.01
C SER A 326 -7.65 -0.22 19.28
N LEU A 327 -7.47 0.40 18.11
CA LEU A 327 -6.22 0.39 17.35
C LEU A 327 -5.51 1.73 17.49
N ASP A 328 -4.26 1.74 17.95
CA ASP A 328 -3.41 2.93 18.16
C ASP A 328 -4.08 4.09 18.90
N ARG A 329 -5.15 3.81 19.65
CA ARG A 329 -6.06 4.82 20.23
C ARG A 329 -6.71 5.76 19.19
N LYS A 330 -6.56 5.48 17.88
CA LYS A 330 -7.10 6.25 16.74
C LYS A 330 -8.43 5.68 16.26
N MET A 331 -8.62 4.36 16.37
CA MET A 331 -9.82 3.66 15.91
C MET A 331 -10.42 2.83 17.04
N ARG A 332 -11.74 2.64 17.01
CA ARG A 332 -12.46 1.83 17.99
C ARG A 332 -13.57 1.02 17.33
N TYR A 333 -13.60 -0.27 17.62
CA TYR A 333 -14.60 -1.22 17.14
C TYR A 333 -15.36 -1.81 18.32
N SER A 334 -16.63 -2.15 18.11
CA SER A 334 -17.44 -2.99 18.99
C SER A 334 -17.46 -4.38 18.40
N VAL A 335 -17.06 -5.33 19.23
CA VAL A 335 -16.86 -6.72 18.85
C VAL A 335 -17.32 -7.58 20.03
N SER A 336 -18.06 -8.65 19.74
CA SER A 336 -18.52 -9.58 20.77
C SER A 336 -17.34 -10.14 21.57
N PRO A 337 -17.51 -10.55 22.84
CA PRO A 337 -16.42 -11.16 23.61
C PRO A 337 -15.79 -12.36 22.92
N LYS A 338 -16.60 -13.22 22.29
CA LYS A 338 -16.12 -14.42 21.58
C LYS A 338 -15.27 -14.05 20.37
N ALA A 339 -15.77 -13.15 19.52
CA ALA A 339 -15.02 -12.66 18.37
C ALA A 339 -13.76 -11.90 18.80
N SER A 340 -13.81 -11.12 19.89
CA SER A 340 -12.66 -10.41 20.44
C SER A 340 -11.53 -11.35 20.84
N VAL A 341 -11.86 -12.46 21.51
CA VAL A 341 -10.86 -13.49 21.86
C VAL A 341 -10.28 -14.11 20.58
N ALA A 342 -11.13 -14.55 19.65
CA ALA A 342 -10.68 -15.17 18.40
C ALA A 342 -9.77 -14.24 17.58
N LEU A 343 -10.17 -12.98 17.39
CA LEU A 343 -9.41 -11.96 16.67
C LEU A 343 -8.09 -11.64 17.36
N LYS A 344 -8.05 -11.63 18.70
CA LYS A 344 -6.80 -11.42 19.46
C LYS A 344 -5.79 -12.53 19.19
N TYR A 345 -6.23 -13.78 19.19
CA TYR A 345 -5.35 -14.92 18.87
C TYR A 345 -4.93 -14.90 17.40
N LEU A 346 -5.88 -14.76 16.48
CA LEU A 346 -5.59 -14.74 15.04
C LEU A 346 -4.60 -13.63 14.68
N ARG A 347 -4.80 -12.42 15.23
CA ARG A 347 -3.88 -11.30 15.03
C ARG A 347 -2.46 -11.59 15.55
N LYS A 348 -2.36 -12.20 16.73
CA LYS A 348 -1.06 -12.55 17.32
C LYS A 348 -0.32 -13.55 16.44
N GLU A 349 -0.99 -14.63 16.03
CA GLU A 349 -0.37 -15.66 15.20
C GLU A 349 -0.02 -15.11 13.80
N MET A 350 -0.90 -14.32 13.18
CA MET A 350 -0.59 -13.67 11.90
C MET A 350 0.60 -12.70 11.98
N THR A 351 0.74 -11.95 13.09
CA THR A 351 1.92 -11.10 13.31
C THR A 351 3.19 -11.92 13.43
N SER A 352 3.11 -13.07 14.10
CA SER A 352 4.22 -14.03 14.22
C SER A 352 4.61 -14.60 12.86
N THR A 353 3.64 -15.08 12.08
CA THR A 353 3.86 -15.63 10.73
C THR A 353 4.48 -14.60 9.79
N LEU A 354 3.97 -13.36 9.78
CA LEU A 354 4.57 -12.27 8.99
C LEU A 354 6.01 -11.97 9.41
N ALA A 355 6.32 -11.98 10.71
CA ALA A 355 7.69 -11.82 11.19
C ALA A 355 8.61 -12.96 10.74
N ILE A 356 8.11 -14.20 10.70
CA ILE A 356 8.81 -15.37 10.15
C ILE A 356 9.13 -15.13 8.67
N HIS A 357 8.14 -14.74 7.86
CA HIS A 357 8.34 -14.40 6.44
C HIS A 357 9.42 -13.32 6.26
N PHE A 358 9.34 -12.20 7.00
CA PHE A 358 10.32 -11.11 6.89
C PHE A 358 11.72 -11.49 7.38
N SER A 359 11.83 -12.54 8.20
CA SER A 359 13.12 -13.09 8.62
C SER A 359 13.71 -14.12 7.63
N GLY A 360 12.96 -14.53 6.61
CA GLY A 360 13.37 -15.54 5.63
C GLY A 360 13.41 -16.97 6.20
N LYS A 361 12.81 -17.21 7.37
CA LYS A 361 12.71 -18.53 7.99
C LYS A 361 11.57 -19.34 7.34
N PRO A 362 11.67 -20.67 7.29
CA PRO A 362 10.58 -21.51 6.82
C PRO A 362 9.38 -21.41 7.76
N VAL A 363 8.18 -21.35 7.18
CA VAL A 363 6.91 -21.39 7.90
C VAL A 363 6.66 -22.82 8.38
N THR A 364 6.27 -23.00 9.64
CA THR A 364 5.97 -24.32 10.20
C THR A 364 4.54 -24.76 9.82
N GLU A 365 4.21 -26.05 9.92
CA GLU A 365 2.85 -26.54 9.63
C GLU A 365 1.77 -25.84 10.47
N PRO A 366 1.93 -25.62 11.79
CA PRO A 366 0.97 -24.84 12.57
C PRO A 366 0.81 -23.39 12.08
N ASP A 367 1.90 -22.73 11.70
CA ASP A 367 1.86 -21.36 11.19
C ASP A 367 1.07 -21.28 9.87
N ALA A 368 1.21 -22.31 9.02
CA ALA A 368 0.48 -22.40 7.75
C ALA A 368 -1.03 -22.51 7.95
N VAL A 369 -1.50 -23.26 8.96
CA VAL A 369 -2.94 -23.36 9.28
C VAL A 369 -3.51 -22.00 9.69
N TRP A 370 -2.76 -21.23 10.48
CA TRP A 370 -3.16 -19.88 10.86
C TRP A 370 -3.15 -18.92 9.67
N GLU A 371 -2.17 -19.05 8.78
CA GLU A 371 -2.11 -18.28 7.53
C GLU A 371 -3.33 -18.57 6.65
N ASP A 372 -3.65 -19.84 6.41
CA ASP A 372 -4.81 -20.24 5.60
C ASP A 372 -6.12 -19.74 6.20
N THR A 373 -6.27 -19.83 7.53
CA THR A 373 -7.43 -19.29 8.25
C THR A 373 -7.53 -17.77 8.08
N ALA A 374 -6.42 -17.05 8.23
CA ALA A 374 -6.39 -15.61 8.04
C ALA A 374 -6.72 -15.22 6.58
N MET A 375 -6.15 -15.93 5.60
CA MET A 375 -6.39 -15.69 4.18
C MET A 375 -7.85 -15.97 3.81
N ALA A 376 -8.47 -17.01 4.36
CA ALA A 376 -9.89 -17.29 4.16
C ALA A 376 -10.78 -16.15 4.70
N MET A 377 -10.47 -15.63 5.89
CA MET A 377 -11.19 -14.51 6.49
C MET A 377 -11.00 -13.21 5.71
N LEU A 378 -9.77 -12.86 5.34
CA LEU A 378 -9.45 -11.67 4.56
C LEU A 378 -10.02 -11.75 3.14
N GLY A 379 -9.99 -12.93 2.53
CA GLY A 379 -10.52 -13.21 1.20
C GLY A 379 -12.03 -13.37 1.13
N LYS A 380 -12.74 -13.24 2.25
CA LYS A 380 -14.19 -13.44 2.38
C LYS A 380 -14.66 -14.81 1.83
N VAL A 381 -13.81 -15.82 1.94
CA VAL A 381 -14.16 -17.18 1.53
C VAL A 381 -15.16 -17.73 2.56
N LYS A 382 -16.37 -18.05 2.11
CA LYS A 382 -17.36 -18.68 2.99
C LYS A 382 -16.96 -20.14 3.23
N PRO A 383 -16.89 -20.61 4.47
CA PRO A 383 -16.73 -22.04 4.72
C PRO A 383 -17.98 -22.77 4.20
N GLU A 384 -17.77 -23.96 3.63
CA GLU A 384 -18.79 -24.76 2.93
C GLU A 384 -20.03 -25.06 3.80
N ASP A 385 -19.92 -24.97 5.13
CA ASP A 385 -20.99 -25.26 6.12
C ASP A 385 -21.67 -24.02 6.77
N SER A 386 -21.55 -22.82 6.20
CA SER A 386 -22.05 -21.59 6.86
C SER A 386 -23.52 -21.23 6.57
N GLU A 387 -24.47 -21.95 7.21
CA GLU A 387 -25.88 -21.51 7.32
C GLU A 387 -26.11 -20.46 8.45
N LYS A 388 -25.09 -20.11 9.24
CA LYS A 388 -25.22 -19.19 10.38
C LYS A 388 -24.97 -17.72 10.02
N LYS A 389 -25.80 -16.82 10.57
CA LYS A 389 -25.64 -15.35 10.49
C LYS A 389 -24.22 -14.93 10.91
N ALA A 390 -23.52 -14.21 10.05
CA ALA A 390 -22.23 -13.60 10.37
C ALA A 390 -22.35 -12.61 11.54
N GLU A 391 -21.49 -12.75 12.56
CA GLU A 391 -21.38 -11.73 13.62
C GLU A 391 -20.85 -10.42 13.01
N LYS A 392 -21.53 -9.30 13.27
CA LYS A 392 -21.18 -7.99 12.71
C LYS A 392 -20.14 -7.30 13.58
N ILE A 393 -18.97 -7.01 13.01
CA ILE A 393 -18.03 -6.03 13.56
C ILE A 393 -18.63 -4.65 13.29
N THR A 394 -18.83 -3.85 14.33
CA THR A 394 -19.42 -2.51 14.19
C THR A 394 -18.46 -1.46 14.70
N LEU A 395 -18.15 -0.45 13.91
CA LEU A 395 -17.33 0.67 14.36
C LEU A 395 -18.02 1.41 15.52
N VAL A 396 -17.31 1.65 16.62
CA VAL A 396 -17.77 2.55 17.68
C VAL A 396 -17.21 3.92 17.36
N THR A 397 -18.01 4.75 16.69
CA THR A 397 -17.66 6.16 16.52
C THR A 397 -17.73 6.85 17.88
N ASN A 398 -16.61 6.89 18.59
CA ASN A 398 -16.44 7.84 19.68
C ASN A 398 -16.24 9.22 19.04
N ARG A 399 -17.32 9.98 18.88
CA ARG A 399 -17.18 11.44 18.80
C ARG A 399 -16.57 11.88 20.12
N VAL A 400 -15.30 12.29 20.10
CA VAL A 400 -14.82 13.21 21.13
C VAL A 400 -15.72 14.44 20.98
N LEU A 401 -16.45 14.77 22.05
CA LEU A 401 -17.31 15.95 22.15
C LEU A 401 -16.52 17.21 21.83
#